data_AF-A0A5E7GDR5-F1
#
_entry.id   AF-A0A5E7GDR5-F1
#
_cell.length_a   1.000
_cell.length_b   1.000
_cell.length_c   1.000
_cell.angle_alpha   90.00
_cell.angle_beta   90.00
_cell.angle_gamma   90.00
#
_symmetry.space_group_name_H-M   'P 1'
#
loop_
_entity.id
_entity.type
_entity.pdbx_description
1 polymer ?
#
loop_
_entity_poly.entity_id
_entity_poly.type
_entity_poly.pdbx_seq_one_letter_code
_entity_poly.pdbx_strand_id
1 'polypeptide(L)'
;MNDQQRLELEAAAFRRLVAHLDSRKDVQNIDLMNLSGFCRNCLSKWYKAAADERQIDVSLDDAREVVYGMPYAEWKAQFQQEASAEQQAAFAKGKPNE
;
A
#
# COMPACT_ATOMS: atom_id res chain seq x y z
N MET A 1 11.95 -21.02 -16.80
CA MET A 1 10.77 -20.47 -16.11
C MET A 1 9.73 -20.17 -17.17
N ASN A 2 8.55 -20.78 -17.08
CA ASN A 2 7.43 -20.44 -17.96
C ASN A 2 6.62 -19.27 -17.40
N ASP A 3 5.64 -18.79 -18.16
CA ASP A 3 4.86 -17.60 -17.78
C ASP A 3 4.01 -17.83 -16.51
N GLN A 4 3.48 -19.04 -16.33
CA GLN A 4 2.74 -19.42 -15.13
C GLN A 4 3.63 -19.38 -13.87
N GLN A 5 4.83 -19.96 -13.95
CA GLN A 5 5.82 -19.92 -12.87
C GLN A 5 6.24 -18.49 -12.54
N ARG A 6 6.37 -17.62 -13.55
CA ARG A 6 6.69 -16.21 -13.33
C ARG A 6 5.57 -15.51 -12.55
N LEU A 7 4.32 -15.69 -12.99
CA LEU A 7 3.14 -15.13 -12.33
C LEU A 7 3.04 -15.57 -10.86
N GLU A 8 3.28 -16.85 -10.58
CA GLU A 8 3.26 -17.41 -9.23
C GLU A 8 4.32 -16.80 -8.32
N LEU A 9 5.54 -16.59 -8.85
CA LEU A 9 6.65 -15.98 -8.11
C LEU A 9 6.41 -14.49 -7.86
N GLU A 10 5.92 -13.73 -8.84
CA GLU A 10 5.57 -12.31 -8.69
C GLU A 10 4.46 -12.14 -7.65
N ALA A 11 3.41 -12.96 -7.72
CA ALA A 11 2.32 -12.94 -6.74
C ALA A 11 2.81 -13.35 -5.33
N ALA A 12 3.72 -14.33 -5.23
CA ALA A 12 4.31 -14.73 -3.95
C ALA A 12 5.17 -13.61 -3.34
N ALA A 13 5.97 -12.92 -4.15
CA ALA A 13 6.76 -11.77 -3.72
C ALA A 13 5.88 -10.62 -3.24
N PHE A 14 4.79 -10.31 -3.95
CA PHE A 14 3.83 -9.29 -3.53
C PHE A 14 3.16 -9.65 -2.20
N ARG A 15 2.67 -10.89 -2.04
CA ARG A 15 2.12 -11.37 -0.77
C ARG A 15 3.14 -11.27 0.37
N ARG A 16 4.42 -11.54 0.09
CA ARG A 16 5.50 -11.40 1.08
C ARG A 16 5.73 -9.95 1.48
N LEU A 17 5.68 -9.01 0.54
CA LEU A 17 5.76 -7.57 0.82
C LEU A 17 4.60 -7.11 1.70
N VAL A 18 3.37 -7.49 1.36
CA VAL A 18 2.17 -7.16 2.15
C VAL A 18 2.31 -7.69 3.58
N ALA A 19 2.68 -8.96 3.74
CA ALA A 19 2.92 -9.55 5.06
C ALA A 19 4.05 -8.84 5.84
N HIS A 20 5.10 -8.40 5.16
CA HIS A 20 6.18 -7.66 5.79
C HIS A 20 5.71 -6.28 6.28
N LEU A 21 4.95 -5.55 5.46
CA LEU A 21 4.37 -4.26 5.84
C LEU A 21 3.35 -4.38 6.96
N ASP A 22 2.63 -5.50 7.04
CA ASP A 22 1.73 -5.83 8.16
C ASP A 22 2.49 -6.16 9.45
N SER A 23 3.64 -6.83 9.37
CA SER A 23 4.52 -7.05 10.54
C SER A 23 5.20 -5.76 11.04
N ARG A 24 5.21 -4.70 10.21
CA ARG A 24 5.87 -3.42 10.47
C ARG A 24 4.87 -2.27 10.52
N LYS A 25 3.88 -2.40 11.40
CA LYS A 25 2.85 -1.35 11.62
C LYS A 25 3.42 -0.06 12.18
N ASP A 26 4.63 -0.11 12.75
CA ASP A 26 5.42 1.06 13.14
C ASP A 26 5.80 1.95 11.95
N VAL A 27 6.00 1.35 10.76
CA VAL A 27 6.35 2.11 9.55
C VAL A 27 5.12 2.84 9.03
N GLN A 28 5.06 4.16 9.23
CA GLN A 28 3.93 4.98 8.81
C GLN A 28 3.92 5.20 7.29
N ASN A 29 2.73 5.37 6.72
CA ASN A 29 2.60 5.62 5.29
C ASN A 29 3.25 6.94 4.85
N ILE A 30 3.27 7.96 5.71
CA ILE A 30 3.92 9.24 5.39
C ILE A 30 5.43 9.10 5.26
N ASP A 31 6.07 8.26 6.07
CA ASP A 31 7.51 8.00 5.98
C ASP A 31 7.86 7.25 4.68
N LEU A 32 7.05 6.25 4.32
CA LEU A 32 7.18 5.56 3.04
C LEU A 32 6.99 6.52 1.85
N MET A 33 5.99 7.40 1.91
CA MET A 33 5.80 8.41 0.87
C MET A 33 6.98 9.37 0.76
N ASN A 34 7.51 9.85 1.88
CA ASN A 34 8.63 10.79 1.92
C ASN A 34 9.93 10.16 1.40
N LEU A 35 10.14 8.87 1.68
CA LEU A 35 11.37 8.16 1.31
C LEU A 35 11.33 7.60 -0.11
N SER A 36 10.24 6.93 -0.50
CA SER A 36 10.18 6.10 -1.71
C SER A 36 9.06 6.48 -2.68
N GLY A 37 8.25 7.50 -2.38
CA GLY A 37 7.18 7.95 -3.28
C GLY A 37 5.99 7.00 -3.40
N PHE A 38 5.93 5.93 -2.59
CA PHE A 38 4.77 5.04 -2.50
C PHE A 38 4.57 4.55 -1.06
N CYS A 39 3.35 4.13 -0.73
CA CYS A 39 3.02 3.54 0.57
C CYS A 39 1.95 2.44 0.40
N ARG A 40 1.40 1.91 1.50
CA ARG A 40 0.34 0.89 1.48
C ARG A 40 -0.88 1.32 0.66
N ASN A 41 -1.29 2.58 0.76
CA ASN A 41 -2.40 3.12 -0.04
C ASN A 41 -2.12 3.10 -1.55
N CYS A 42 -0.85 3.24 -1.97
CA CYS A 42 -0.48 3.11 -3.37
C CYS A 42 -0.63 1.66 -3.84
N LEU A 43 -0.20 0.69 -3.02
CA LEU A 43 -0.40 -0.74 -3.32
C LEU A 43 -1.89 -1.08 -3.49
N SER A 44 -2.77 -0.55 -2.63
CA SER A 44 -4.22 -0.74 -2.75
C SER A 44 -4.78 -0.11 -4.02
N LYS A 45 -4.31 1.08 -4.41
CA LYS A 45 -4.71 1.72 -5.68
C LYS A 45 -4.25 0.90 -6.89
N TRP A 46 -3.03 0.36 -6.88
CA TRP A 46 -2.52 -0.50 -7.95
C TRP A 46 -3.29 -1.81 -8.04
N TYR A 47 -3.63 -2.42 -6.90
CA TYR A 47 -4.46 -3.62 -6.85
C TYR A 47 -5.84 -3.36 -7.46
N LYS A 48 -6.50 -2.27 -7.07
CA LYS A 48 -7.79 -1.87 -7.66
C LYS A 48 -7.66 -1.59 -9.17
N ALA A 49 -6.64 -0.85 -9.60
CA ALA A 49 -6.43 -0.55 -11.02
C ALA A 49 -6.25 -1.82 -11.86
N ALA A 50 -5.51 -2.82 -11.34
CA ALA A 50 -5.36 -4.11 -12.01
C ALA A 50 -6.68 -4.88 -12.11
N ALA A 51 -7.60 -4.73 -11.15
CA ALA A 51 -8.95 -5.30 -11.22
C ALA A 51 -9.82 -4.54 -12.24
N ASP A 52 -9.76 -3.20 -12.24
CA ASP A 52 -10.48 -2.34 -13.18
C ASP A 52 -10.10 -2.67 -14.65
N GLU A 53 -8.81 -2.84 -14.94
CA GLU A 53 -8.30 -3.25 -16.27
C GLU A 53 -8.87 -4.59 -16.74
N ARG A 54 -9.24 -5.47 -15.80
CA ARG A 54 -9.79 -6.80 -16.05
C ARG A 54 -11.31 -6.83 -15.90
N GLN A 55 -11.94 -5.69 -15.65
CA GLN A 55 -13.37 -5.55 -15.40
C GLN A 55 -13.86 -6.44 -14.23
N ILE A 56 -13.01 -6.62 -13.22
CA ILE A 56 -13.33 -7.35 -11.98
C ILE A 56 -13.78 -6.33 -10.95
N ASP A 57 -14.96 -6.54 -10.35
CA ASP A 57 -15.49 -5.64 -9.32
C ASP A 57 -14.73 -5.80 -8.01
N VAL A 58 -13.91 -4.80 -7.69
CA VAL A 58 -13.17 -4.67 -6.43
C VAL A 58 -13.27 -3.22 -5.99
N SER A 59 -13.87 -2.98 -4.83
CA SER A 59 -13.91 -1.63 -4.27
C SER A 59 -12.53 -1.20 -3.76
N LEU A 60 -12.30 0.10 -3.59
CA LEU A 60 -11.05 0.57 -2.99
C LEU A 60 -10.88 0.09 -1.55
N ASP A 61 -11.98 -0.14 -0.82
CA ASP A 61 -11.94 -0.63 0.54
C ASP A 61 -11.59 -2.12 0.60
N ASP A 62 -12.09 -2.93 -0.34
CA ASP A 62 -11.65 -4.33 -0.49
C ASP A 62 -10.16 -4.40 -0.81
N ALA A 63 -9.68 -3.55 -1.73
CA ALA A 63 -8.27 -3.48 -2.09
C ALA A 63 -7.38 -2.99 -0.93
N ARG A 64 -7.93 -2.18 -0.02
CA ARG A 64 -7.25 -1.82 1.23
C ARG A 64 -7.22 -3.00 2.17
N GLU A 65 -8.33 -3.70 2.37
CA GLU A 65 -8.37 -4.86 3.25
C GLU A 65 -7.35 -5.94 2.83
N VAL A 66 -7.19 -6.18 1.54
CA VAL A 66 -6.13 -7.07 1.00
C VAL A 66 -4.72 -6.63 1.41
N VAL A 67 -4.43 -5.33 1.44
CA VAL A 67 -3.08 -4.79 1.74
C VAL A 67 -2.86 -4.58 3.24
N TYR A 68 -3.90 -4.24 3.99
CA TYR A 68 -3.83 -3.94 5.43
C TYR A 68 -4.15 -5.15 6.31
N GLY A 69 -4.70 -6.23 5.74
CA GLY A 69 -5.08 -7.46 6.46
C GLY A 69 -6.31 -7.32 7.35
N MET A 70 -6.96 -6.15 7.34
CA MET A 70 -8.17 -5.79 8.10
C MET A 70 -8.81 -4.53 7.49
N PRO A 71 -10.04 -4.18 7.87
CA PRO A 71 -10.66 -2.93 7.42
C PRO A 71 -9.77 -1.71 7.70
N TYR A 72 -9.57 -0.86 6.68
CA TYR A 72 -8.66 0.29 6.78
C TYR A 72 -9.02 1.25 7.92
N ALA A 73 -10.30 1.43 8.20
CA ALA A 73 -10.77 2.26 9.32
C ALA A 73 -10.28 1.72 10.67
N GLU A 74 -10.32 0.40 10.87
CA GLU A 74 -9.82 -0.26 12.08
C GLU A 74 -8.30 -0.15 12.17
N TRP A 75 -7.59 -0.39 11.06
CA TRP A 75 -6.14 -0.24 11.03
C TRP A 75 -5.71 1.19 11.38
N LYS A 76 -6.39 2.18 10.82
CA LYS A 76 -6.15 3.60 11.11
C LYS A 76 -6.38 3.92 12.59
N ALA A 77 -7.47 3.43 13.18
CA ALA A 77 -7.76 3.66 14.58
C ALA A 77 -6.74 3.02 15.52
N GLN A 78 -6.20 1.85 15.17
CA GLN A 78 -5.29 1.09 16.04
C GLN A 78 -3.81 1.46 15.87
N PHE A 79 -3.38 1.82 14.65
CA PHE A 79 -1.94 1.86 14.30
C PHE A 79 -1.49 3.15 13.63
N GLN A 80 -2.40 3.96 13.07
CA GLN A 80 -1.98 5.21 12.42
C GLN A 80 -1.66 6.27 13.47
N GLN A 81 -0.47 6.84 13.36
CA GLN A 81 -0.03 7.95 14.20
C GLN A 81 -0.22 9.28 13.48
N GLU A 82 -0.40 10.35 14.25
CA GLU A 82 -0.40 11.70 13.71
C GLU A 82 1.00 12.05 13.19
N ALA A 83 1.06 12.61 11.99
CA ALA A 83 2.34 12.97 11.38
C ALA A 83 2.94 14.20 12.04
N SER A 84 4.23 14.17 12.36
CA SER A 84 4.97 15.33 12.87
C SER A 84 5.01 16.47 11.84
N ALA A 85 5.28 17.68 12.33
CA ALA A 85 5.45 18.84 11.46
C ALA A 85 6.57 18.63 10.44
N GLU A 86 7.66 17.94 10.80
CA GLU A 86 8.74 17.64 9.85
C GLU A 86 8.30 16.65 8.78
N GLN A 87 7.57 15.58 9.17
CA GLN A 87 7.05 14.60 8.21
C GLN A 87 6.07 15.25 7.22
N GLN A 88 5.21 16.14 7.70
CA GLN A 88 4.28 16.90 6.85
C GLN A 88 5.02 17.86 5.91
N ALA A 89 6.04 18.56 6.40
CA ALA A 89 6.84 19.48 5.60
C ALA A 89 7.65 18.73 4.52
N ALA A 90 8.23 17.58 4.85
CA ALA A 90 8.92 16.72 3.89
C ALA A 90 7.95 16.22 2.82
N PHE A 91 6.75 15.80 3.21
CA PHE A 91 5.71 15.36 2.28
C PHE A 91 5.29 16.48 1.33
N ALA A 92 5.09 17.70 1.84
CA ALA A 92 4.74 18.84 1.02
C ALA A 92 5.82 19.21 -0.01
N LYS A 93 7.10 19.07 0.34
CA LYS A 93 8.25 19.31 -0.57
C LYS A 93 8.44 18.19 -1.58
N GLY A 94 8.17 16.95 -1.18
CA GLY A 94 8.38 15.75 -1.98
C GLY A 94 7.26 15.41 -2.95
N LYS A 95 6.14 16.15 -2.93
CA LYS A 95 5.11 16.02 -3.98
C LYS A 95 5.77 16.27 -5.33
N PRO A 96 5.78 15.28 -6.25
CA PRO A 96 6.06 15.57 -7.65
C PRO A 96 5.13 16.70 -8.06
N ASN A 97 5.65 17.74 -8.69
CA ASN A 97 4.81 18.67 -9.42
C ASN A 97 4.12 17.82 -10.50
N GLU A 98 2.87 17.42 -10.27
CA GLU A 98 1.99 16.92 -11.33
C GLU A 98 1.63 18.05 -12.28
#